data_AF-A0A819NQ50-F1
#
_entry.id   AF-A0A819NQ50-F1
#
_cell.length_a   1.000
_cell.length_b   1.000
_cell.length_c   1.000
_cell.angle_alpha   90.00
_cell.angle_beta   90.00
_cell.angle_gamma   90.00
#
_symmetry.space_group_name_H-M   'P 1'
#
loop_
_entity.id
_entity.type
_entity.pdbx_description
1 polymer ?
#
loop_
_entity_poly.entity_id
_entity_poly.type
_entity_poly.pdbx_seq_one_letter_code
_entity_poly.pdbx_strand_id
1 'polypeptide(L)'
;MLTKKEIEQLIDKRNSSLKIVKPKITSKSSAVWNSFNYIYVNDIKQEYVICNQCEDLLVYKPSCAVVSHDQPNINQFYASSKTEPAISNRVKQEIKVACVEFVALDCRSFKTICGVGFKNLAQKIFDAAKYLPISKDINIEKLLPHPTTISRDVNKLYNKKHQQLISICEKLLVYTVVVDFWKNTHTGIQYCGISLHHISDDWKLHCFVLGCYHYDLESNSAINTRKFVESKLSEYRLELNGNVYIVSDNEPKMLATFK
;
A
#
# COMPACT_ATOMS: atom_id res chain seq x y z
N MET A 1 49.41 -0.65 -4.87
CA MET A 1 48.16 -1.20 -4.31
C MET A 1 47.01 -0.54 -5.05
N LEU A 2 45.99 -1.29 -5.44
CA LEU A 2 44.81 -0.71 -6.09
C LEU A 2 43.93 -0.02 -5.04
N THR A 3 43.15 0.97 -5.47
CA THR A 3 42.14 1.62 -4.63
C THR A 3 40.95 0.68 -4.42
N LYS A 4 40.19 0.91 -3.34
CA LYS A 4 38.96 0.15 -3.02
C LYS A 4 38.00 0.10 -4.22
N LYS A 5 37.77 1.25 -4.87
CA LYS A 5 36.87 1.39 -6.03
C LYS A 5 37.32 0.59 -7.24
N GLU A 6 38.63 0.52 -7.50
CA GLU A 6 39.17 -0.30 -8.59
C GLU A 6 38.99 -1.79 -8.31
N ILE A 7 39.17 -2.22 -7.06
CA ILE A 7 38.93 -3.61 -6.66
C ILE A 7 37.46 -3.98 -6.76
N GLU A 8 36.54 -3.11 -6.31
CA GLU A 8 35.09 -3.30 -6.48
C GLU A 8 34.72 -3.47 -7.96
N GLN A 9 35.26 -2.62 -8.84
CA GLN A 9 35.04 -2.75 -10.28
C GLN A 9 35.59 -4.07 -10.86
N LEU A 10 36.70 -4.60 -10.33
CA LEU A 10 37.25 -5.89 -10.75
C LEU A 10 36.40 -7.06 -10.27
N ILE A 11 35.81 -6.96 -9.07
CA ILE A 11 34.86 -7.95 -8.52
C ILE A 11 33.59 -7.97 -9.38
N ASP A 12 33.00 -6.80 -9.66
CA ASP A 12 31.78 -6.67 -10.46
C ASP A 12 31.95 -7.22 -11.87
N LYS A 13 33.12 -6.99 -12.48
CA LYS A 13 33.47 -7.47 -13.82
C LYS A 13 33.94 -8.94 -13.85
N ARG A 14 34.04 -9.62 -12.70
CA ARG A 14 34.60 -10.97 -12.55
C ARG A 14 35.93 -11.14 -13.29
N ASN A 15 36.83 -10.17 -13.13
CA ASN A 15 38.09 -10.14 -13.86
C ASN A 15 38.96 -11.35 -13.51
N SER A 16 39.53 -12.03 -14.52
CA SER A 16 40.36 -13.23 -14.34
C SER A 16 41.65 -12.99 -13.55
N SER A 17 42.11 -11.74 -13.46
CA SER A 17 43.26 -11.34 -12.65
C SER A 17 42.98 -11.32 -11.14
N LEU A 18 41.71 -11.34 -10.72
CA LEU A 18 41.30 -11.26 -9.32
C LEU A 18 41.11 -12.67 -8.75
N LYS A 19 41.79 -12.96 -7.63
CA LYS A 19 41.66 -14.22 -6.89
C LYS A 19 41.23 -13.94 -5.46
N ILE A 20 40.16 -14.60 -5.02
CA ILE A 20 39.64 -14.56 -3.65
C ILE A 20 40.10 -15.84 -2.95
N VAL A 21 40.92 -15.71 -1.92
CA VAL A 21 41.62 -16.84 -1.28
C VAL A 21 41.33 -16.89 0.21
N LYS A 22 40.92 -18.06 0.72
CA LYS A 22 40.71 -18.27 2.15
C LYS A 22 42.03 -18.10 2.93
N PRO A 23 42.03 -17.38 4.06
CA PRO A 23 43.21 -17.27 4.91
C PRO A 23 43.62 -18.64 5.44
N LYS A 24 44.93 -18.89 5.53
CA LYS A 24 45.45 -20.08 6.21
C LYS A 24 45.34 -19.86 7.72
N ILE A 25 44.38 -20.53 8.35
CA ILE A 25 44.11 -20.40 9.78
C ILE A 25 45.13 -21.25 10.55
N THR A 26 45.83 -20.61 11.49
CA THR A 26 46.75 -21.25 12.42
C THR A 26 46.18 -21.23 13.83
N SER A 27 46.76 -21.98 14.77
CA SER A 27 46.37 -21.97 16.19
C SER A 27 46.47 -20.59 16.86
N LYS A 28 47.21 -19.64 16.26
CA LYS A 28 47.34 -18.25 16.72
C LYS A 28 46.36 -17.29 16.03
N SER A 29 45.58 -17.76 15.07
CA SER A 29 44.66 -16.92 14.29
C SER A 29 43.32 -16.77 15.02
N SER A 30 42.76 -15.56 15.04
CA SER A 30 41.41 -15.33 15.57
C SER A 30 40.36 -16.08 14.73
N ALA A 31 39.33 -16.62 15.40
CA ALA A 31 38.20 -17.29 14.76
C ALA A 31 37.44 -16.40 13.76
N VAL A 32 37.55 -15.08 13.91
CA VAL A 32 36.96 -14.07 13.01
C VAL A 32 37.41 -14.26 11.56
N TRP A 33 38.63 -14.75 11.33
CA TRP A 33 39.18 -14.99 9.99
C TRP A 33 38.44 -16.07 9.18
N ASN A 34 37.60 -16.90 9.81
CA ASN A 34 36.72 -17.82 9.09
C ASN A 34 35.67 -17.10 8.22
N SER A 35 35.38 -15.84 8.54
CA SER A 35 34.34 -15.04 7.88
C SER A 35 34.88 -14.15 6.75
N PHE A 36 36.18 -14.19 6.46
CA PHE A 36 36.81 -13.31 5.47
C PHE A 36 37.72 -14.06 4.51
N ASN A 37 37.84 -13.54 3.28
CA ASN A 37 38.82 -13.99 2.30
C ASN A 37 39.80 -12.87 1.92
N TYR A 38 41.04 -13.23 1.62
CA TYR A 38 42.02 -12.31 1.05
C TYR A 38 41.78 -12.06 -0.43
N ILE A 39 42.10 -10.84 -0.87
CA ILE A 39 42.07 -10.48 -2.28
C ILE A 39 43.49 -10.41 -2.83
N TYR A 40 43.70 -11.08 -3.96
CA TYR A 40 44.90 -10.99 -4.78
C TYR A 40 44.52 -10.46 -6.15
N VAL A 41 45.32 -9.53 -6.69
CA VAL A 41 45.19 -9.05 -8.07
C VAL A 41 46.53 -9.27 -8.75
N ASN A 42 46.53 -10.02 -9.85
CA ASN A 42 47.75 -10.49 -10.52
C ASN A 42 48.74 -11.16 -9.53
N ASP A 43 48.21 -12.03 -8.66
CA ASP A 43 48.97 -12.73 -7.62
C ASP A 43 49.64 -11.83 -6.55
N ILE A 44 49.32 -10.53 -6.53
CA ILE A 44 49.76 -9.60 -5.49
C ILE A 44 48.65 -9.43 -4.44
N LYS A 45 48.98 -9.74 -3.18
CA LYS A 45 48.06 -9.57 -2.05
C LYS A 45 47.71 -8.10 -1.86
N GLN A 46 46.42 -7.79 -1.80
CA GLN A 46 45.94 -6.43 -1.53
C GLN A 46 45.72 -6.21 -0.03
N GLU A 47 45.68 -4.95 0.40
CA GLU A 47 45.31 -4.53 1.77
C GLU A 47 43.79 -4.54 1.99
N TYR A 48 43.10 -5.50 1.37
CA TYR A 48 41.66 -5.65 1.49
C TYR A 48 41.27 -7.11 1.69
N VAL A 49 40.16 -7.29 2.39
CA VAL A 49 39.52 -8.58 2.62
C VAL A 49 38.04 -8.45 2.30
N ILE A 50 37.41 -9.54 1.86
CA ILE A 50 35.98 -9.58 1.55
C ILE A 50 35.25 -10.45 2.57
N CYS A 51 34.10 -9.99 3.04
CA CYS A 51 33.25 -10.76 3.95
C CYS A 51 32.56 -11.91 3.21
N ASN A 52 32.56 -13.11 3.80
CA ASN A 52 31.95 -14.31 3.23
C ASN A 52 30.41 -14.28 3.27
N GLN A 53 29.80 -13.38 4.05
CA GLN A 53 28.34 -13.31 4.25
C GLN A 53 27.69 -12.19 3.44
N CYS A 54 28.25 -10.97 3.49
CA CYS A 54 27.69 -9.80 2.82
C CYS A 54 28.47 -9.33 1.60
N GLU A 55 29.60 -9.97 1.28
CA GLU A 55 30.49 -9.61 0.17
C GLU A 55 31.10 -8.19 0.26
N ASP A 56 31.03 -7.56 1.43
CA ASP A 56 31.63 -6.23 1.63
C ASP A 56 33.15 -6.27 1.65
N LEU A 57 33.75 -5.29 0.96
CA LEU A 57 35.19 -5.08 0.88
C LEU A 57 35.70 -4.18 2.03
N LEU A 58 36.55 -4.74 2.88
CA LEU A 58 37.10 -4.10 4.07
C LEU A 58 38.61 -3.89 3.96
N VAL A 59 39.13 -2.80 4.55
CA VAL A 59 40.57 -2.53 4.61
C VAL A 59 41.22 -3.43 5.66
N TYR A 60 42.28 -4.12 5.27
CA TYR A 60 43.07 -4.98 6.15
C TYR A 60 44.47 -4.41 6.36
N LYS A 61 44.77 -3.99 7.59
CA LYS A 61 46.10 -3.57 8.04
C LYS A 61 46.62 -4.57 9.09
N PRO A 62 47.79 -5.21 8.90
CA PRO A 62 48.30 -6.25 9.81
C PRO A 62 48.48 -5.82 11.28
N SER A 63 48.66 -4.51 11.53
CA SER A 63 48.89 -3.94 12.86
C SER A 63 47.62 -3.50 13.59
N CYS A 64 46.46 -3.53 12.93
CA CYS A 64 45.19 -3.16 13.53
C CYS A 64 44.27 -4.37 13.44
N ALA A 65 43.54 -4.67 14.53
CA ALA A 65 42.39 -5.56 14.43
C ALA A 65 41.55 -5.11 13.23
N VAL A 66 41.05 -6.07 12.44
CA VAL A 66 40.17 -5.79 11.29
C VAL A 66 39.15 -4.77 11.77
N VAL A 67 39.17 -3.57 11.18
CA VAL A 67 38.22 -2.51 11.53
C VAL A 67 36.86 -3.15 11.33
N SER A 68 36.17 -3.38 12.44
CA SER A 68 34.96 -4.20 12.47
C SER A 68 33.98 -3.65 11.44
N HIS A 69 33.03 -4.47 11.00
CA HIS A 69 31.73 -3.93 10.59
C HIS A 69 31.43 -2.76 11.52
N ASP A 70 31.23 -1.56 10.98
CA ASP A 70 30.83 -0.40 11.77
C ASP A 70 29.72 -0.87 12.70
N GLN A 71 30.05 -1.16 13.96
CA GLN A 71 29.04 -1.40 14.96
C GLN A 71 28.69 0.00 15.37
N PRO A 72 27.54 0.53 14.93
CA PRO A 72 27.16 1.87 15.32
C PRO A 72 27.19 1.90 16.85
N ASN A 73 27.82 2.95 17.38
CA ASN A 73 27.65 3.36 18.78
C ASN A 73 26.15 3.19 19.14
N ILE A 74 25.80 2.72 20.33
CA ILE A 74 24.40 2.52 20.75
C ILE A 74 23.53 3.75 20.42
N ASN A 75 24.09 4.97 20.54
CA ASN A 75 23.46 6.23 20.18
C ASN A 75 23.33 6.44 18.66
N GLN A 76 24.27 5.95 17.85
CA GLN A 76 24.14 5.89 16.39
C GLN A 76 23.13 4.83 15.94
N PHE A 77 22.96 3.72 16.65
CA PHE A 77 21.93 2.72 16.36
C PHE A 77 20.51 3.27 16.63
N TYR A 78 20.35 4.06 17.69
CA TYR A 78 19.10 4.80 17.95
C TYR A 78 18.90 6.02 17.04
N ALA A 79 19.96 6.59 16.47
CA ALA A 79 19.86 7.67 15.48
C ALA A 79 19.60 7.15 14.04
N SER A 80 20.17 6.01 13.66
CA SER A 80 19.98 5.38 12.34
C SER A 80 18.65 4.65 12.20
N SER A 81 18.04 4.23 13.32
CA SER A 81 16.68 3.67 13.33
C SER A 81 15.57 4.69 13.06
N LYS A 82 15.90 5.99 12.91
CA LYS A 82 14.94 7.05 12.55
C LYS A 82 14.95 7.45 11.08
N THR A 83 15.92 6.98 10.29
CA THR A 83 15.96 7.28 8.86
C THR A 83 15.31 6.15 8.09
N GLU A 84 14.26 6.46 7.32
CA GLU A 84 13.65 5.51 6.40
C GLU A 84 14.75 4.89 5.51
N PRO A 85 14.77 3.55 5.34
CA PRO A 85 15.79 2.90 4.53
C PRO A 85 15.77 3.47 3.11
N ALA A 86 16.93 3.90 2.64
CA ALA A 86 17.06 4.50 1.32
C ALA A 86 16.75 3.45 0.24
N ILE A 87 15.61 3.59 -0.43
CA ILE A 87 15.26 2.74 -1.58
C ILE A 87 16.21 3.08 -2.74
N SER A 88 16.94 2.08 -3.23
CA SER A 88 17.90 2.25 -4.32
C SER A 88 17.21 2.74 -5.60
N ASN A 89 17.94 3.52 -6.42
CA ASN A 89 17.41 4.03 -7.69
C ASN A 89 17.04 2.89 -8.65
N ARG A 90 17.77 1.77 -8.61
CA ARG A 90 17.46 0.59 -9.40
C ARG A 90 16.05 0.05 -9.08
N VAL A 91 15.76 -0.17 -7.80
CA VAL A 91 14.44 -0.66 -7.35
C VAL A 91 13.34 0.34 -7.74
N LYS A 92 13.57 1.64 -7.58
CA LYS A 92 12.62 2.67 -8.01
C LYS A 92 12.31 2.59 -9.50
N GLN A 93 13.31 2.37 -10.35
CA GLN A 93 13.09 2.24 -11.80
C GLN A 93 12.36 0.95 -12.15
N GLU A 94 12.70 -0.18 -11.54
CA GLU A 94 12.01 -1.46 -11.77
C GLU A 94 10.52 -1.35 -11.39
N ILE A 95 10.20 -0.78 -10.23
CA ILE A 95 8.81 -0.54 -9.81
C ILE A 95 8.09 0.44 -10.74
N LYS A 96 8.77 1.49 -11.19
CA LYS A 96 8.20 2.45 -12.16
C LYS A 96 7.78 1.76 -13.46
N VAL A 97 8.66 0.92 -14.03
CA VAL A 97 8.36 0.16 -15.25
C VAL A 97 7.16 -0.76 -15.02
N ALA A 98 7.14 -1.52 -13.91
CA ALA A 98 6.02 -2.39 -13.58
C ALA A 98 4.69 -1.63 -13.43
N CYS A 99 4.69 -0.43 -12.85
CA CYS A 99 3.48 0.41 -12.77
C CYS A 99 3.00 0.89 -14.15
N VAL A 100 3.93 1.21 -15.06
CA VAL A 100 3.58 1.60 -16.45
C VAL A 100 2.96 0.41 -17.19
N GLU A 101 3.58 -0.76 -17.09
CA GLU A 101 3.07 -1.99 -17.69
C GLU A 101 1.70 -2.37 -17.14
N PHE A 102 1.52 -2.36 -15.81
CA PHE A 102 0.23 -2.59 -15.17
C PHE A 102 -0.87 -1.69 -15.72
N VAL A 103 -0.59 -0.38 -15.83
CA VAL A 103 -1.59 0.56 -16.34
C VAL A 103 -1.91 0.30 -17.81
N ALA A 104 -0.89 0.03 -18.63
CA ALA A 104 -1.05 -0.20 -20.06
C ALA A 104 -1.77 -1.52 -20.38
N LEU A 105 -1.35 -2.62 -19.75
CA LEU A 105 -1.88 -3.96 -20.01
C LEU A 105 -3.30 -4.13 -19.47
N ASP A 106 -3.61 -3.55 -18.31
CA ASP A 106 -4.93 -3.69 -17.67
C ASP A 106 -5.88 -2.52 -18.00
N CYS A 107 -5.48 -1.60 -18.89
CA CYS A 107 -6.22 -0.39 -19.26
C CYS A 107 -6.71 0.40 -18.04
N ARG A 108 -5.87 0.55 -17.01
CA ARG A 108 -6.24 1.24 -15.77
C ARG A 108 -6.00 2.75 -15.87
N SER A 109 -6.63 3.53 -14.99
CA SER A 109 -6.28 4.94 -14.84
C SER A 109 -4.88 5.09 -14.24
N PHE A 110 -4.09 6.06 -14.71
CA PHE A 110 -2.85 6.46 -14.02
C PHE A 110 -3.07 6.85 -12.55
N LYS A 111 -4.29 7.29 -12.17
CA LYS A 111 -4.60 7.61 -10.78
C LYS A 111 -4.71 6.36 -9.88
N THR A 112 -4.88 5.16 -10.44
CA THR A 112 -5.00 3.92 -9.66
C THR A 112 -3.80 3.71 -8.73
N ILE A 113 -2.58 3.97 -9.19
CA ILE A 113 -1.35 3.79 -8.38
C ILE A 113 -1.25 4.79 -7.21
N CYS A 114 -1.98 5.91 -7.28
CA CYS A 114 -2.04 6.89 -6.20
C CYS A 114 -3.05 6.51 -5.12
N GLY A 115 -3.97 5.59 -5.41
CA GLY A 115 -5.05 5.20 -4.52
C GLY A 115 -4.55 4.57 -3.21
N VAL A 116 -5.12 4.99 -2.08
CA VAL A 116 -4.78 4.45 -0.75
C VAL A 116 -4.97 2.93 -0.70
N GLY A 117 -6.03 2.39 -1.31
CA GLY A 117 -6.26 0.95 -1.37
C GLY A 117 -5.14 0.19 -2.09
N PHE A 118 -4.66 0.70 -3.23
CA PHE A 118 -3.54 0.10 -3.97
C PHE A 118 -2.24 0.14 -3.16
N LYS A 119 -1.92 1.28 -2.53
CA LYS A 119 -0.74 1.43 -1.66
C LYS A 119 -0.77 0.46 -0.47
N ASN A 120 -1.95 0.33 0.17
CA ASN A 120 -2.13 -0.62 1.28
C ASN A 120 -1.94 -2.06 0.83
N LEU A 121 -2.46 -2.44 -0.35
CA LEU A 121 -2.25 -3.76 -0.92
C LEU A 121 -0.77 -4.01 -1.21
N ALA A 122 -0.08 -3.07 -1.88
CA ALA A 122 1.34 -3.18 -2.19
C ALA A 122 2.17 -3.36 -0.91
N GLN A 123 1.92 -2.54 0.11
CA GLN A 123 2.60 -2.68 1.41
C GLN A 123 2.36 -4.06 2.03
N LYS A 124 1.13 -4.59 1.97
CA LYS A 124 0.83 -5.93 2.49
C LYS A 124 1.53 -7.06 1.73
N ILE A 125 1.72 -6.91 0.43
CA ILE A 125 2.50 -7.86 -0.37
C ILE A 125 3.98 -7.84 0.08
N PHE A 126 4.58 -6.65 0.23
CA PHE A 126 5.95 -6.53 0.75
C PHE A 126 6.09 -7.07 2.18
N ASP A 127 5.14 -6.75 3.06
CA ASP A 127 5.12 -7.25 4.43
C ASP A 127 5.01 -8.78 4.47
N ALA A 128 4.25 -9.38 3.55
CA ALA A 128 4.09 -10.83 3.45
C ALA A 128 5.35 -11.50 2.88
N ALA A 129 6.08 -10.83 2.00
CA ALA A 129 7.28 -11.35 1.35
C ALA A 129 8.37 -11.77 2.35
N LYS A 130 8.45 -11.13 3.52
CA LYS A 130 9.43 -11.48 4.58
C LYS A 130 9.23 -12.88 5.17
N TYR A 131 8.05 -13.48 4.96
CA TYR A 131 7.73 -14.84 5.41
C TYR A 131 7.95 -15.89 4.33
N LEU A 132 8.35 -15.48 3.12
CA LEU A 132 8.55 -16.38 1.99
C LEU A 132 10.00 -16.89 1.96
N PRO A 133 10.25 -18.13 1.48
CA PRO A 133 11.60 -18.67 1.39
C PRO A 133 12.46 -17.86 0.40
N ILE A 134 13.64 -17.42 0.84
CA ILE A 134 14.56 -16.55 0.06
C ILE A 134 15.03 -17.18 -1.26
N SER A 135 15.03 -18.52 -1.35
CA SER A 135 15.64 -19.27 -2.45
C SER A 135 14.68 -19.81 -3.51
N LYS A 136 13.38 -19.46 -3.46
CA LYS A 136 12.40 -19.98 -4.41
C LYS A 136 11.62 -18.86 -5.09
N ASP A 137 11.48 -18.98 -6.39
CA ASP A 137 10.56 -18.16 -7.17
C ASP A 137 9.14 -18.28 -6.60
N ILE A 138 8.55 -17.14 -6.29
CA ILE A 138 7.20 -17.06 -5.73
C ILE A 138 6.22 -17.14 -6.89
N ASN A 139 5.35 -18.16 -6.87
CA ASN A 139 4.23 -18.22 -7.80
C ASN A 139 3.13 -17.24 -7.36
N ILE A 140 3.08 -16.07 -8.00
CA ILE A 140 2.13 -14.99 -7.68
C ILE A 140 0.66 -15.43 -7.85
N GLU A 141 0.35 -16.32 -8.78
CA GLU A 141 -1.00 -16.85 -8.99
C GLU A 141 -1.51 -17.66 -7.79
N LYS A 142 -0.60 -18.23 -6.99
CA LYS A 142 -0.94 -18.92 -5.74
C LYS A 142 -1.03 -17.98 -4.54
N LEU A 143 -0.41 -16.80 -4.63
CA LEU A 143 -0.42 -15.80 -3.57
C LEU A 143 -1.68 -14.93 -3.64
N LEU A 144 -2.08 -14.52 -4.84
CA LEU A 144 -3.22 -13.64 -5.04
C LEU A 144 -4.53 -14.44 -5.03
N PRO A 145 -5.57 -13.97 -4.31
CA PRO A 145 -6.86 -14.65 -4.29
C PRO A 145 -7.58 -14.48 -5.63
N HIS A 146 -8.30 -15.53 -6.05
CA HIS A 146 -9.15 -15.48 -7.23
C HIS A 146 -10.22 -14.37 -7.11
N PRO A 147 -10.61 -13.67 -8.20
CA PRO A 147 -11.61 -12.60 -8.16
C PRO A 147 -12.94 -12.95 -7.48
N THR A 148 -13.40 -14.20 -7.62
CA THR A 148 -14.64 -14.68 -6.95
C THR A 148 -14.50 -14.74 -5.42
N THR A 149 -13.30 -14.99 -4.91
CA THR A 149 -13.02 -14.92 -3.47
C THR A 149 -13.08 -13.49 -2.98
N ILE A 150 -12.42 -12.55 -3.70
CA ILE A 150 -12.50 -11.12 -3.38
C ILE A 150 -13.95 -10.63 -3.41
N SER A 151 -14.71 -10.95 -4.45
CA SER A 151 -16.13 -10.55 -4.56
C SER A 151 -16.97 -11.00 -3.36
N ARG A 152 -16.83 -12.26 -2.94
CA ARG A 152 -17.52 -12.78 -1.74
C ARG A 152 -17.09 -12.03 -0.47
N ASP A 153 -15.82 -11.74 -0.32
CA ASP A 153 -15.29 -11.07 0.87
C ASP A 153 -15.59 -9.57 0.90
N VAL A 154 -15.72 -8.91 -0.26
CA VAL A 154 -16.26 -7.54 -0.35
C VAL A 154 -17.69 -7.50 0.19
N ASN A 155 -18.54 -8.46 -0.16
CA ASN A 155 -19.91 -8.52 0.37
C ASN A 155 -19.94 -8.74 1.89
N LYS A 156 -19.04 -9.58 2.43
CA LYS A 156 -18.90 -9.75 3.89
C LYS A 156 -18.45 -8.45 4.57
N LEU A 157 -17.46 -7.78 3.99
CA LEU A 157 -16.96 -6.51 4.51
C LEU A 157 -18.05 -5.43 4.45
N TYR A 158 -18.78 -5.36 3.34
CA TYR A 158 -19.94 -4.48 3.16
C TYR A 158 -20.97 -4.75 4.26
N ASN A 159 -21.45 -5.99 4.41
CA ASN A 159 -22.45 -6.35 5.42
C ASN A 159 -21.98 -5.96 6.83
N LYS A 160 -20.72 -6.24 7.16
CA LYS A 160 -20.14 -5.84 8.46
C LYS A 160 -20.16 -4.32 8.65
N LYS A 161 -19.76 -3.55 7.64
CA LYS A 161 -19.73 -2.08 7.69
C LYS A 161 -21.13 -1.46 7.67
N HIS A 162 -22.03 -2.04 6.90
CA HIS A 162 -23.43 -1.65 6.83
C HIS A 162 -24.13 -1.84 8.18
N GLN A 163 -23.94 -2.98 8.86
CA GLN A 163 -24.46 -3.18 10.22
C GLN A 163 -23.87 -2.18 11.22
N GLN A 164 -22.57 -1.86 11.13
CA GLN A 164 -21.96 -0.81 11.96
C GLN A 164 -22.61 0.55 11.72
N LEU A 165 -22.92 0.88 10.46
CA LEU A 165 -23.57 2.13 10.10
C LEU A 165 -25.02 2.18 10.61
N ILE A 166 -25.79 1.09 10.48
CA ILE A 166 -27.14 0.99 11.07
C ILE A 166 -27.09 1.32 12.57
N SER A 167 -26.17 0.71 13.32
CA SER A 167 -26.03 0.97 14.76
C SER A 167 -25.65 2.41 15.11
N ILE A 168 -25.05 3.16 14.18
CA ILE A 168 -24.81 4.60 14.33
C ILE A 168 -26.11 5.35 14.05
N CYS A 169 -26.76 5.07 12.91
CA CYS A 169 -28.00 5.70 12.46
C CYS A 169 -29.11 5.65 13.51
N GLU A 170 -29.29 4.51 14.17
CA GLU A 170 -30.33 4.33 15.22
C GLU A 170 -30.18 5.26 16.42
N LYS A 171 -28.97 5.79 16.65
CA LYS A 171 -28.68 6.67 17.78
C LYS A 171 -28.79 8.14 17.42
N LEU A 172 -28.99 8.46 16.14
CA LEU A 172 -29.05 9.84 15.67
C LEU A 172 -30.41 10.45 16.01
N LEU A 173 -30.39 11.52 16.81
CA LEU A 173 -31.59 12.31 17.10
C LEU A 173 -31.88 13.34 16.01
N VAL A 174 -30.82 13.91 15.42
CA VAL A 174 -30.89 14.94 14.38
C VAL A 174 -29.88 14.62 13.31
N TYR A 175 -30.31 14.65 12.05
CA TYR A 175 -29.46 14.43 10.90
C TYR A 175 -30.01 15.11 9.66
N THR A 176 -29.14 15.28 8.67
CA THR A 176 -29.48 15.81 7.35
C THR A 176 -29.32 14.70 6.32
N VAL A 177 -30.30 14.55 5.44
CA VAL A 177 -30.19 13.66 4.28
C VAL A 177 -30.02 14.53 3.04
N VAL A 178 -28.93 14.29 2.31
CA VAL A 178 -28.69 14.92 1.01
C VAL A 178 -29.07 13.91 -0.05
N VAL A 179 -29.97 14.30 -0.95
CA VAL A 179 -30.42 13.48 -2.07
C VAL A 179 -30.06 14.19 -3.37
N ASP A 180 -29.34 13.48 -4.24
CA ASP A 180 -28.91 13.98 -5.54
C ASP A 180 -29.43 13.05 -6.64
N PHE A 181 -30.14 13.61 -7.61
CA PHE A 181 -30.64 12.87 -8.77
C PHE A 181 -29.97 13.38 -10.03
N TRP A 182 -29.44 12.45 -10.83
CA TRP A 182 -28.86 12.81 -12.12
C TRP A 182 -29.11 11.73 -13.16
N LYS A 183 -29.06 12.13 -14.42
CA LYS A 183 -29.11 11.23 -15.56
C LYS A 183 -27.73 11.15 -16.19
N ASN A 184 -27.20 9.95 -16.34
CA ASN A 184 -26.05 9.75 -17.20
C ASN A 184 -26.49 10.02 -18.65
N THR A 185 -25.96 11.09 -19.25
CA THR A 185 -26.39 11.56 -20.58
C THR A 185 -26.04 10.58 -21.69
N HIS A 186 -25.00 9.75 -21.51
CA HIS A 186 -24.58 8.78 -22.50
C HIS A 186 -25.41 7.49 -22.44
N THR A 187 -25.63 6.94 -21.25
CA THR A 187 -26.38 5.68 -21.09
C THR A 187 -27.89 5.89 -20.94
N GLY A 188 -28.31 7.12 -20.63
CA GLY A 188 -29.70 7.45 -20.31
C GLY A 188 -30.16 6.97 -18.92
N ILE A 189 -29.31 6.26 -18.17
CA ILE A 189 -29.66 5.72 -16.86
C ILE A 189 -29.75 6.86 -15.84
N GLN A 190 -30.82 6.85 -15.05
CA GLN A 190 -31.02 7.78 -13.94
C GLN A 190 -30.51 7.16 -12.65
N TYR A 191 -29.91 8.01 -11.82
CA TYR A 191 -29.31 7.64 -10.55
C TYR A 191 -29.84 8.52 -9.43
N CYS A 192 -29.84 7.95 -8.23
CA CYS A 192 -30.12 8.64 -6.98
C CYS A 192 -28.99 8.37 -6.00
N GLY A 193 -28.23 9.40 -5.65
CA GLY A 193 -27.26 9.39 -4.57
C GLY A 193 -27.93 9.82 -3.27
N ILE A 194 -27.76 9.04 -2.21
CA ILE A 194 -28.26 9.38 -0.87
C ILE A 194 -27.07 9.41 0.08
N SER A 195 -26.91 10.51 0.80
CA SER A 195 -25.92 10.63 1.87
C SER A 195 -26.51 11.20 3.14
N LEU A 196 -26.03 10.69 4.28
CA LEU A 196 -26.39 11.10 5.62
C LEU A 196 -25.30 12.00 6.19
N HIS A 197 -25.71 13.10 6.77
CA HIS A 197 -24.83 14.08 7.39
C HIS A 197 -25.28 14.31 8.82
N HIS A 198 -24.36 14.20 9.77
CA HIS A 198 -24.62 14.56 11.16
C HIS A 198 -23.37 15.14 11.81
N ILE A 199 -23.59 15.90 12.88
CA ILE A 199 -22.51 16.41 13.73
C ILE A 199 -22.47 15.51 14.97
N SER A 200 -21.29 15.01 15.31
CA SER A 200 -21.05 14.23 16.53
C SER A 200 -20.87 15.12 17.75
N ASP A 201 -20.86 14.51 18.94
CA ASP A 201 -20.65 15.22 20.23
C ASP A 201 -19.29 15.95 20.30
N ASP A 202 -18.30 15.52 19.52
CA ASP A 202 -17.00 16.18 19.38
C ASP A 202 -16.96 17.23 18.25
N TRP A 203 -18.13 17.71 17.83
CA TRP A 203 -18.33 18.75 16.81
C TRP A 203 -17.69 18.40 15.45
N LYS A 204 -17.62 17.12 15.11
CA LYS A 204 -17.14 16.67 13.80
C LYS A 204 -18.31 16.40 12.86
N LEU A 205 -18.20 16.94 11.66
CA LEU A 205 -19.11 16.59 10.57
C LEU A 205 -18.78 15.20 10.05
N HIS A 206 -19.75 14.31 10.14
CA HIS A 206 -19.71 12.98 9.53
C HIS A 206 -20.61 12.94 8.31
N CYS A 207 -20.05 12.50 7.18
CA CYS A 207 -20.77 12.30 5.93
C CYS A 207 -20.69 10.82 5.55
N PHE A 208 -21.83 10.13 5.52
CA PHE A 208 -21.94 8.74 5.10
C PHE A 208 -22.69 8.65 3.78
N VAL A 209 -22.06 8.06 2.76
CA VAL A 209 -22.78 7.68 1.54
C VAL A 209 -23.60 6.44 1.85
N LEU A 210 -24.93 6.56 1.86
CA LEU A 210 -25.84 5.45 2.11
C LEU A 210 -26.00 4.58 0.86
N GLY A 211 -25.93 5.20 -0.31
CA GLY A 211 -25.90 4.46 -1.56
C GLY A 211 -25.98 5.36 -2.79
N CYS A 212 -25.68 4.75 -3.93
CA CYS A 212 -25.94 5.27 -5.26
C CYS A 212 -26.79 4.23 -5.98
N TYR A 213 -28.05 4.58 -6.22
CA TYR A 213 -29.06 3.64 -6.69
C TYR A 213 -29.45 3.96 -8.12
N HIS A 214 -29.78 2.92 -8.89
CA HIS A 214 -30.54 3.12 -10.12
C HIS A 214 -31.92 3.66 -9.76
N TYR A 215 -32.32 4.73 -10.44
CA TYR A 215 -33.61 5.36 -10.26
C TYR A 215 -34.45 5.15 -11.50
N ASP A 216 -35.04 3.96 -11.59
CA ASP A 216 -35.85 3.53 -12.74
C ASP A 216 -37.28 3.23 -12.26
N LEU A 217 -38.09 4.28 -12.13
CA LEU A 217 -39.50 4.17 -11.76
C LEU A 217 -40.35 4.36 -13.00
N GLU A 218 -41.38 3.53 -13.16
CA GLU A 218 -42.37 3.64 -14.24
C GLU A 218 -43.02 5.03 -14.30
N SER A 219 -43.19 5.66 -13.13
CA SER A 219 -43.63 7.04 -13.00
C SER A 219 -42.74 7.81 -12.04
N ASN A 220 -42.07 8.81 -12.59
CA ASN A 220 -41.20 9.76 -11.89
C ASN A 220 -42.00 10.86 -11.16
N SER A 221 -43.15 10.53 -10.58
CA SER A 221 -43.95 11.46 -9.77
C SER A 221 -43.27 11.79 -8.45
N ALA A 222 -43.56 12.96 -7.87
CA ALA A 222 -43.00 13.39 -6.60
C ALA A 222 -43.26 12.39 -5.45
N ILE A 223 -44.46 11.78 -5.43
CA ILE A 223 -44.86 10.76 -4.46
C ILE A 223 -44.00 9.50 -4.58
N ASN A 224 -43.77 9.05 -5.82
CA ASN A 224 -42.96 7.86 -6.07
C ASN A 224 -41.48 8.10 -5.73
N THR A 225 -40.96 9.29 -6.04
CA THR A 225 -39.63 9.71 -5.61
C THR A 225 -39.50 9.68 -4.09
N ARG A 226 -40.50 10.22 -3.36
CA ARG A 226 -40.48 10.21 -1.89
C ARG A 226 -40.45 8.80 -1.34
N LYS A 227 -41.37 7.94 -1.79
CA LYS A 227 -41.44 6.52 -1.37
C LYS A 227 -40.15 5.76 -1.65
N PHE A 228 -39.51 6.02 -2.79
CA PHE A 228 -38.23 5.43 -3.13
C PHE A 228 -37.14 5.82 -2.13
N VAL A 229 -37.02 7.12 -1.82
CA VAL A 229 -36.03 7.62 -0.85
C VAL A 229 -36.32 7.08 0.55
N GLU A 230 -37.57 7.13 1.00
CA GLU A 230 -37.99 6.58 2.30
C GLU A 230 -37.69 5.07 2.40
N SER A 231 -37.92 4.31 1.33
CA SER A 231 -37.54 2.90 1.27
C SER A 231 -36.03 2.71 1.48
N LYS A 232 -35.19 3.53 0.84
CA LYS A 232 -33.73 3.44 1.01
C LYS A 232 -33.25 3.87 2.39
N LEU A 233 -33.89 4.86 2.99
CA LEU A 233 -33.61 5.28 4.36
C LEU A 233 -34.03 4.21 5.39
N SER A 234 -35.14 3.51 5.14
CA SER A 234 -35.63 2.45 6.01
C SER A 234 -34.67 1.26 6.10
N GLU A 235 -33.86 1.00 5.06
CA GLU A 235 -32.78 0.01 5.08
C GLU A 235 -31.75 0.33 6.21
N TYR A 236 -31.64 1.60 6.58
CA TYR A 236 -30.77 2.11 7.64
C TYR A 236 -31.49 2.45 8.95
N ARG A 237 -32.79 2.09 9.08
CA ARG A 237 -33.66 2.46 10.19
C ARG A 237 -33.77 3.99 10.38
N LEU A 238 -33.70 4.73 9.28
CA LEU A 238 -33.89 6.17 9.23
C LEU A 238 -35.28 6.49 8.66
N GLU A 239 -35.85 7.61 9.09
CA GLU A 239 -37.19 8.05 8.72
C GLU A 239 -37.23 9.56 8.48
N LEU A 240 -37.97 10.00 7.46
CA LEU A 240 -38.19 11.42 7.20
C LEU A 240 -39.25 11.97 8.17
N ASN A 241 -38.80 12.48 9.31
CA ASN A 241 -39.64 13.10 10.33
C ASN A 241 -39.24 14.55 10.62
N GLY A 242 -39.93 15.22 11.56
CA GLY A 242 -39.73 16.64 11.86
C GLY A 242 -38.33 17.02 12.39
N ASN A 243 -37.47 16.04 12.70
CA ASN A 243 -36.09 16.26 13.16
C ASN A 243 -35.05 16.04 12.05
N VAL A 244 -35.50 15.83 10.81
CA VAL A 244 -34.65 15.56 9.65
C VAL A 244 -34.73 16.72 8.67
N TYR A 245 -33.56 17.19 8.25
CA TYR A 245 -33.45 18.16 7.16
C TYR A 245 -33.14 17.42 5.86
N ILE A 246 -33.85 17.78 4.79
CA ILE A 246 -33.57 17.28 3.45
C ILE A 246 -32.88 18.38 2.65
N VAL A 247 -31.78 18.02 2.01
CA VAL A 247 -31.11 18.86 1.02
C VAL A 247 -31.23 18.17 -0.34
N SER A 248 -31.85 18.86 -1.28
CA SER A 248 -31.96 18.46 -2.68
C SER A 248 -31.65 19.66 -3.57
N ASP A 249 -31.66 19.44 -4.89
CA ASP A 249 -31.76 20.55 -5.82
C ASP A 249 -33.06 21.35 -5.62
N ASN A 250 -33.12 22.52 -6.25
CA ASN A 250 -34.29 23.40 -6.26
C ASN A 250 -35.23 23.07 -7.44
N GLU A 251 -35.20 21.84 -7.97
CA GLU A 251 -36.10 21.44 -9.05
C GLU A 251 -37.54 21.40 -8.51
N PRO A 252 -38.55 21.90 -9.26
CA PRO A 252 -39.96 21.91 -8.81
C PRO A 252 -40.46 20.55 -8.33
N LYS A 253 -40.01 19.47 -8.97
CA LYS A 253 -40.34 18.10 -8.58
C LYS A 253 -39.77 17.75 -7.20
N MET A 254 -38.51 18.05 -6.94
CA MET A 254 -37.84 17.76 -5.67
C MET A 254 -38.44 18.57 -4.53
N LEU A 255 -38.81 19.82 -4.80
CA LEU A 255 -39.59 20.62 -3.86
C LEU A 255 -40.94 19.97 -3.54
N ALA A 256 -41.67 19.44 -4.53
CA ALA A 256 -42.93 18.74 -4.31
C ALA A 256 -42.76 17.38 -3.61
N THR A 257 -41.58 16.76 -3.69
CA THR A 257 -41.26 15.50 -3.01
C THR A 257 -41.05 15.68 -1.50
N PHE A 258 -40.41 16.78 -1.10
CA PHE A 258 -39.91 16.96 0.27
C PHE A 258 -40.48 18.16 1.05
N LYS A 259 -41.28 19.03 0.43
CA LYS A 259 -42.13 20.00 1.16
C LYS A 259 -43.37 19.32 1.73
#